data_AF-A0A4Z0N3G1-F1
#
_entry.id   AF-A0A4Z0N3G1-F1
#
_cell.length_a   1.000
_cell.length_b   1.000
_cell.length_c   1.000
_cell.angle_alpha   90.00
_cell.angle_beta   90.00
_cell.angle_gamma   90.00
#
_symmetry.space_group_name_H-M   'P 1'
#
loop_
_entity.id
_entity.type
_entity.pdbx_description
1 polymer ?
#
loop_
_entity_poly.entity_id
_entity_poly.type
_entity_poly.pdbx_seq_one_letter_code
_entity_poly.pdbx_strand_id
1 'polypeptide(L)'
;MSPSSEMAGKSFGMPLRVRYVECDMQGRVFNAHYLTWVDMAVTEAIGDVFGGYQALTDGGIDLVVAAAELQFRQPARYADELVVDVEFDLPGRTSLRSRFGIRRGEDLIAEATMIHVCVDAVEFQKRDWPDWFRDRFQDQLRTG
;
A
#
# COMPACT_ATOMS: atom_id res chain seq x y z
N MET A 1 -25.29 -3.19 -6.99
CA MET A 1 -24.65 -3.53 -5.71
C MET A 1 -23.58 -4.55 -6.01
N SER A 2 -22.33 -4.11 -6.13
CA SER A 2 -21.19 -5.04 -6.16
C SER A 2 -20.95 -5.51 -4.73
N PRO A 3 -20.62 -6.78 -4.49
CA PRO A 3 -20.39 -7.27 -3.14
C PRO A 3 -19.19 -6.52 -2.57
N SER A 4 -19.36 -5.92 -1.40
CA SER A 4 -18.25 -5.54 -0.52
C SER A 4 -17.44 -6.81 -0.32
N SER A 5 -16.27 -6.90 -0.95
CA SER A 5 -15.38 -8.03 -0.75
C SER A 5 -14.98 -8.04 0.72
N GLU A 6 -15.46 -9.05 1.44
CA GLU A 6 -15.07 -9.34 2.81
C GLU A 6 -13.54 -9.43 2.86
N MET A 7 -12.94 -8.59 3.71
CA MET A 7 -11.49 -8.54 3.92
C MET A 7 -11.06 -9.86 4.58
N ALA A 8 -10.48 -10.77 3.80
CA ALA A 8 -9.90 -12.00 4.32
C ALA A 8 -8.40 -11.77 4.56
N GLY A 9 -8.03 -11.54 5.83
CA GLY A 9 -6.67 -11.25 6.27
C GLY A 9 -6.62 -10.08 7.27
N LYS A 10 -5.57 -10.03 8.09
CA LYS A 10 -5.33 -8.94 9.05
C LYS A 10 -5.30 -7.60 8.30
N SER A 11 -6.32 -6.76 8.53
CA SER A 11 -6.42 -5.45 7.88
C SER A 11 -5.38 -4.49 8.47
N PHE A 12 -4.48 -3.98 7.63
CA PHE A 12 -3.63 -2.85 7.98
C PHE A 12 -4.33 -1.56 7.54
N GLY A 13 -4.41 -0.57 8.43
CA GLY A 13 -4.99 0.74 8.14
C GLY A 13 -4.12 1.85 8.69
N MET A 14 -3.56 2.67 7.80
CA MET A 14 -2.74 3.82 8.18
C MET A 14 -3.64 5.04 8.39
N PRO A 15 -3.71 5.62 9.60
CA PRO A 15 -4.43 6.88 9.81
C PRO A 15 -3.71 8.02 9.10
N LEU A 16 -4.47 8.89 8.45
CA LEU A 16 -3.94 10.00 7.67
C LEU A 16 -4.84 11.21 7.80
N ARG A 17 -4.26 12.33 8.27
CA ARG A 17 -4.92 13.63 8.20
C ARG A 17 -4.43 14.41 7.00
N VAL A 18 -5.36 14.85 6.15
CA VAL A 18 -5.03 15.65 4.95
C VAL A 18 -4.41 17.00 5.34
N ARG A 19 -3.26 17.30 4.76
CA ARG A 19 -2.44 18.49 5.05
C ARG A 19 -2.77 19.61 4.07
N TYR A 20 -2.59 20.84 4.51
CA TYR A 20 -2.86 22.02 3.68
C TYR A 20 -2.06 22.00 2.36
N VAL A 21 -0.79 21.60 2.44
CA VAL A 21 0.12 21.53 1.27
C VAL A 21 -0.32 20.51 0.20
N GLU A 22 -1.21 19.58 0.56
CA GLU A 22 -1.68 18.55 -0.36
C GLU A 22 -2.88 19.02 -1.20
N CYS A 23 -3.47 20.17 -0.86
CA CYS A 23 -4.61 20.75 -1.56
C CYS A 23 -4.15 21.74 -2.64
N ASP A 24 -4.87 21.78 -3.76
CA ASP A 24 -4.60 22.70 -4.87
C ASP A 24 -5.70 23.77 -5.04
N MET A 25 -5.55 24.62 -6.07
CA MET A 25 -6.50 25.69 -6.39
C MET A 25 -7.92 25.21 -6.71
N GLN A 26 -8.15 23.91 -6.89
CA GLN A 26 -9.47 23.32 -7.11
C GLN A 26 -10.21 23.03 -5.79
N GLY A 27 -9.61 23.37 -4.64
CA GLY A 27 -10.23 23.23 -3.32
C GLY A 27 -10.34 21.80 -2.82
N ARG A 28 -9.48 20.91 -3.34
CA ARG A 28 -9.39 19.49 -2.98
C ARG A 28 -7.93 19.03 -3.07
N VAL A 29 -7.67 17.82 -2.61
CA VAL A 29 -6.34 17.22 -2.69
C VAL A 29 -5.91 17.03 -4.15
N PHE A 30 -4.68 17.43 -4.46
CA PHE A 30 -4.05 17.21 -5.76
C PHE A 30 -3.83 15.71 -6.02
N ASN A 31 -4.10 15.27 -7.23
CA ASN A 31 -4.19 13.84 -7.58
C ASN A 31 -2.96 13.00 -7.20
N ALA A 32 -1.75 13.55 -7.30
CA ALA A 32 -0.52 12.82 -7.03
C ALA A 32 -0.34 12.46 -5.55
N HIS A 33 -0.91 13.24 -4.61
CA HIS A 33 -0.77 12.94 -3.19
C HIS A 33 -1.44 11.63 -2.78
N TYR A 34 -2.44 11.17 -3.53
CA TYR A 34 -3.03 9.87 -3.30
C TYR A 34 -2.00 8.74 -3.50
N LEU A 35 -1.07 8.86 -4.46
CA LEU A 35 0.04 7.91 -4.61
C LEU A 35 1.03 8.01 -3.45
N THR A 36 1.31 9.22 -2.95
CA THR A 36 2.13 9.39 -1.74
C THR A 36 1.53 8.67 -0.55
N TRP A 37 0.20 8.75 -0.37
CA TRP A 37 -0.46 8.12 0.76
C TRP A 37 -0.44 6.60 0.71
N VAL A 38 -0.65 6.00 -0.47
CA VAL A 38 -0.58 4.53 -0.60
C VAL A 38 0.86 4.01 -0.54
N ASP A 39 1.85 4.81 -0.97
CA ASP A 39 3.28 4.50 -0.80
C ASP A 39 3.70 4.51 0.69
N MET A 40 3.23 5.50 1.45
CA MET A 40 3.40 5.51 2.90
C MET A 40 2.73 4.29 3.54
N ALA A 41 1.48 4.00 3.19
CA ALA A 41 0.72 2.91 3.78
C ALA A 41 1.34 1.54 3.49
N VAL A 42 1.81 1.29 2.25
CA VAL A 42 2.46 0.02 1.91
C VAL A 42 3.79 -0.16 2.62
N THR A 43 4.54 0.93 2.80
CA THR A 43 5.81 0.92 3.53
C THR A 43 5.60 0.55 5.00
N GLU A 44 4.61 1.16 5.66
CA GLU A 44 4.25 0.83 7.04
C GLU A 44 3.70 -0.59 7.16
N ALA A 45 2.82 -1.02 6.24
CA ALA A 45 2.26 -2.37 6.24
C ALA A 45 3.33 -3.45 6.05
N ILE A 46 4.31 -3.23 5.17
CA ILE A 46 5.50 -4.08 5.03
C ILE A 46 6.30 -4.06 6.33
N GLY A 47 6.50 -2.88 6.92
CA GLY A 47 7.16 -2.72 8.21
C GLY A 47 6.53 -3.59 9.31
N ASP A 48 5.21 -3.61 9.41
CA ASP A 48 4.47 -4.42 10.38
C ASP A 48 4.67 -5.94 10.19
N VAL A 49 4.84 -6.40 8.94
CA VAL A 49 5.05 -7.82 8.63
C VAL A 49 6.47 -8.27 9.01
N PHE A 50 7.48 -7.43 8.75
CA PHE A 50 8.90 -7.78 8.84
C PHE A 50 9.65 -7.14 10.02
N GLY A 51 8.99 -6.32 10.83
CA GLY A 51 9.64 -5.60 11.95
C GLY A 51 10.37 -4.33 11.52
N GLY A 52 9.95 -3.71 10.41
CA GLY A 52 10.49 -2.49 9.83
C GLY A 52 10.94 -2.69 8.37
N TYR A 53 10.87 -1.62 7.58
CA TYR A 53 11.28 -1.67 6.17
C TYR A 53 12.77 -2.04 6.01
N GLN A 54 13.61 -1.55 6.91
CA GLN A 54 15.06 -1.81 6.94
C GLN A 54 15.39 -3.31 6.99
N ALA A 55 14.52 -4.14 7.58
CA ALA A 55 14.71 -5.58 7.62
C ALA A 55 14.78 -6.22 6.22
N LEU A 56 14.13 -5.61 5.23
CA LEU A 56 14.18 -6.06 3.84
C LEU A 56 15.54 -5.75 3.20
N THR A 57 15.99 -4.50 3.32
CA THR A 57 17.26 -4.04 2.76
C THR A 57 18.44 -4.76 3.41
N ASP A 58 18.37 -5.00 4.72
CA ASP A 58 19.36 -5.81 5.45
C ASP A 58 19.30 -7.29 5.03
N GLY A 59 18.13 -7.76 4.61
CA GLY A 59 17.90 -9.06 3.98
C GLY A 59 18.32 -9.13 2.49
N GLY A 60 18.90 -8.06 1.95
CA GLY A 60 19.44 -7.99 0.59
C GLY A 60 18.42 -7.77 -0.51
N ILE A 61 17.19 -7.36 -0.17
CA ILE A 61 16.14 -7.05 -1.15
C ILE A 61 15.54 -5.67 -0.95
N ASP A 62 15.03 -5.09 -2.03
CA ASP A 62 14.25 -3.86 -1.99
C ASP A 62 13.04 -3.98 -2.94
N LEU A 63 12.11 -3.01 -2.85
CA LEU A 63 10.90 -2.95 -3.64
C LEU A 63 10.93 -1.74 -4.57
N VAL A 64 10.64 -1.99 -5.84
CA VAL A 64 10.47 -0.92 -6.83
C VAL A 64 9.05 -0.96 -7.39
N VAL A 65 8.38 0.18 -7.45
CA VAL A 65 7.06 0.31 -8.08
C VAL A 65 7.19 0.10 -9.59
N ALA A 66 6.55 -0.96 -10.10
CA ALA A 66 6.48 -1.26 -11.52
C ALA A 66 5.20 -0.71 -12.18
N ALA A 67 4.11 -0.60 -11.42
CA ALA A 67 2.85 -0.02 -11.88
C ALA A 67 2.03 0.50 -10.71
N ALA A 68 1.24 1.54 -10.96
CA ALA A 68 0.22 2.05 -10.04
C ALA A 68 -1.03 2.47 -10.81
N GLU A 69 -2.20 2.17 -10.25
CA GLU A 69 -3.51 2.59 -10.76
C GLU A 69 -4.28 3.27 -9.63
N LEU A 70 -4.96 4.37 -9.94
CA LEU A 70 -5.81 5.12 -9.02
C LEU A 70 -7.20 5.34 -9.63
N GLN A 71 -8.23 5.12 -8.83
CA GLN A 71 -9.61 5.44 -9.17
C GLN A 71 -10.20 6.33 -8.09
N PHE A 72 -10.52 7.58 -8.46
CA PHE A 72 -11.14 8.56 -7.57
C PHE A 72 -12.66 8.33 -7.51
N ARG A 73 -13.21 8.29 -6.29
CA ARG A 73 -14.65 8.12 -6.05
C ARG A 73 -15.28 9.40 -5.51
N GLN A 74 -14.59 10.06 -4.58
CA GLN A 74 -14.99 11.32 -3.98
C GLN A 74 -13.76 12.20 -3.69
N PRO A 75 -13.90 13.53 -3.62
CA PRO A 75 -12.77 14.40 -3.27
C PRO A 75 -12.47 14.36 -1.76
N ALA A 76 -11.19 14.19 -1.40
CA ALA A 76 -10.66 14.56 -0.10
C ALA A 76 -10.39 16.07 -0.01
N ARG A 77 -10.53 16.63 1.18
CA ARG A 77 -10.31 18.06 1.47
C ARG A 77 -9.37 18.25 2.66
N TYR A 78 -8.85 19.46 2.79
CA TYR A 78 -8.03 19.86 3.93
C TYR A 78 -8.68 19.47 5.26
N ALA A 79 -7.87 18.87 6.15
CA ALA A 79 -8.26 18.40 7.47
C ALA A 79 -9.27 17.24 7.50
N ASP A 80 -9.59 16.61 6.36
CA ASP A 80 -10.25 15.30 6.38
C ASP A 80 -9.37 14.30 7.15
N GLU A 81 -10.01 13.53 8.04
CA GLU A 81 -9.43 12.37 8.69
C GLU A 81 -9.71 11.13 7.84
N LEU A 82 -8.66 10.50 7.35
CA LEU A 82 -8.71 9.37 6.45
C LEU A 82 -8.06 8.14 7.08
N VAL A 83 -8.43 6.98 6.57
CA VAL A 83 -7.69 5.73 6.77
C VAL A 83 -7.31 5.19 5.39
N VAL A 84 -6.04 4.82 5.24
CA VAL A 84 -5.53 4.14 4.04
C VAL A 84 -5.36 2.66 4.38
N ASP A 85 -6.33 1.86 3.95
CA ASP A 85 -6.32 0.41 4.11
C ASP A 85 -5.36 -0.23 3.08
N VAL A 86 -4.64 -1.28 3.51
CA VAL A 86 -3.73 -2.04 2.64
C VAL A 86 -4.06 -3.52 2.70
N GLU A 87 -4.23 -4.11 1.53
CA GLU A 87 -4.33 -5.56 1.34
C GLU A 87 -3.23 -6.02 0.39
N PHE A 88 -2.64 -7.17 0.70
CA PHE A 88 -1.64 -7.81 -0.16
C PHE A 88 -2.22 -9.07 -0.79
N ASP A 89 -1.99 -9.24 -2.09
CA ASP A 89 -2.10 -10.56 -2.71
C ASP A 89 -0.91 -11.43 -2.26
N LEU A 90 -0.99 -12.74 -2.48
CA LEU A 90 0.18 -13.60 -2.30
C LEU A 90 1.32 -13.15 -3.24
N PRO A 91 2.58 -13.08 -2.75
CA PRO A 91 3.71 -12.78 -3.60
C PRO A 91 3.82 -13.77 -4.77
N GLY A 92 3.99 -13.25 -5.98
CA GLY A 92 4.33 -14.05 -7.15
C GLY A 92 5.80 -14.46 -7.14
N ARG A 93 6.38 -14.72 -8.33
CA ARG A 93 7.81 -15.04 -8.42
C ARG A 93 8.71 -13.85 -8.10
N THR A 94 8.43 -12.70 -8.73
CA THR A 94 9.25 -11.48 -8.63
C THR A 94 8.43 -10.25 -8.25
N SER A 95 7.12 -10.37 -8.06
CA SER A 95 6.21 -9.23 -7.89
C SER A 95 5.25 -9.43 -6.74
N LEU A 96 4.79 -8.34 -6.16
CA LEU A 96 3.78 -8.29 -5.11
C LEU A 96 2.73 -7.25 -5.53
N ARG A 97 1.46 -7.65 -5.54
CA ARG A 97 0.35 -6.72 -5.75
C ARG A 97 -0.21 -6.29 -4.41
N SER A 98 -0.43 -5.00 -4.26
CA SER A 98 -1.11 -4.39 -3.12
C SER A 98 -2.37 -3.66 -3.61
N ARG A 99 -3.46 -3.78 -2.86
CA ARG A 99 -4.75 -3.11 -3.09
C ARG A 99 -5.02 -2.16 -1.94
N PHE A 100 -5.56 -0.99 -2.24
CA PHE A 100 -5.75 0.07 -1.26
C PHE A 100 -7.15 0.63 -1.29
N GLY A 101 -7.71 0.89 -0.10
CA GLY A 101 -8.91 1.69 0.09
C GLY A 101 -8.58 2.94 0.88
N ILE A 102 -8.91 4.12 0.36
CA ILE A 102 -8.77 5.38 1.09
C ILE A 102 -10.17 5.79 1.53
N ARG A 103 -10.40 5.84 2.84
CA ARG A 103 -11.74 6.05 3.42
C ARG A 103 -11.81 7.25 4.33
N ARG A 104 -12.97 7.90 4.36
CA ARG A 104 -13.37 8.89 5.37
C ARG A 104 -14.60 8.35 6.10
N GLY A 105 -14.38 7.71 7.26
CA GLY A 105 -15.43 6.89 7.88
C GLY A 105 -15.87 5.77 6.94
N GLU A 106 -17.16 5.71 6.59
CA GLU A 106 -17.69 4.69 5.67
C GLU A 106 -17.52 5.08 4.18
N ASP A 107 -17.28 6.35 3.88
CA ASP A 107 -17.14 6.84 2.51
C ASP A 107 -15.84 6.34 1.87
N LEU A 108 -15.95 5.69 0.71
CA LEU A 108 -14.78 5.41 -0.14
C LEU A 108 -14.41 6.67 -0.92
N ILE A 109 -13.23 7.21 -0.66
CA ILE A 109 -12.68 8.40 -1.30
C ILE A 109 -11.96 8.04 -2.59
N ALA A 110 -11.09 7.03 -2.53
CA ALA A 110 -10.36 6.51 -3.67
C ALA A 110 -9.95 5.06 -3.41
N GLU A 111 -9.67 4.34 -4.49
CA GLU A 111 -9.02 3.03 -4.42
C GLU A 111 -7.78 3.04 -5.32
N ALA A 112 -6.79 2.23 -4.94
CA ALA A 112 -5.55 2.11 -5.68
C ALA A 112 -5.12 0.66 -5.81
N THR A 113 -4.29 0.40 -6.80
CA THR A 113 -3.50 -0.84 -6.88
C THR A 113 -2.06 -0.47 -7.19
N MET A 114 -1.11 -1.10 -6.51
CA MET A 114 0.32 -1.01 -6.83
C MET A 114 0.91 -2.38 -7.09
N ILE A 115 1.85 -2.43 -8.04
CA ILE A 115 2.68 -3.61 -8.30
C ILE A 115 4.10 -3.24 -7.93
N HIS A 116 4.64 -3.92 -6.92
CA HIS A 116 6.05 -3.85 -6.58
C HIS A 116 6.78 -5.04 -7.20
N VAL A 117 8.01 -4.81 -7.65
CA VAL A 117 8.95 -5.86 -8.05
C VAL A 117 10.09 -5.95 -7.05
N CYS A 118 10.52 -7.18 -6.75
CA CYS A 118 11.69 -7.43 -5.94
C CYS A 118 12.95 -7.10 -6.74
N VAL A 119 13.82 -6.32 -6.12
CA VAL A 119 15.16 -6.04 -6.64
C VAL A 119 16.21 -6.36 -5.59
N ASP A 120 17.46 -6.48 -6.04
CA ASP A 120 18.62 -6.44 -5.16
C ASP A 120 18.73 -5.06 -4.49
N ALA A 121 18.98 -5.03 -3.18
CA ALA A 121 18.99 -3.78 -2.41
C ALA A 121 20.17 -2.85 -2.73
N VAL A 122 21.20 -3.33 -3.44
CA VAL A 122 22.37 -2.53 -3.82
C VAL A 122 22.36 -2.21 -5.31
N GLU A 123 22.23 -3.24 -6.14
CA GLU A 123 22.35 -3.11 -7.59
C GLU A 123 21.03 -2.75 -8.29
N PHE A 124 19.90 -2.79 -7.56
CA PHE A 124 18.54 -2.59 -8.07
C PHE A 124 18.17 -3.50 -9.26
N GLN A 125 18.88 -4.62 -9.42
CA GLN A 125 18.58 -5.62 -10.43
C GLN A 125 17.40 -6.48 -9.98
N LYS A 126 16.44 -6.69 -10.88
CA LYS A 126 15.26 -7.52 -10.61
C LYS A 126 15.67 -8.94 -10.20
N ARG A 127 15.05 -9.47 -9.14
CA ARG A 127 15.27 -10.83 -8.64
C ARG A 127 13.96 -11.50 -8.20
N ASP A 128 14.04 -12.79 -7.92
CA ASP A 128 12.95 -13.53 -7.29
C ASP A 128 12.87 -13.17 -5.80
N TRP A 129 11.66 -13.18 -5.24
CA TRP A 129 11.48 -13.05 -3.79
C TRP A 129 12.18 -14.21 -3.07
N PRO A 130 12.95 -13.94 -2.00
CA PRO A 130 13.49 -14.99 -1.15
C PRO A 130 12.38 -15.82 -0.48
N ASP A 131 12.69 -17.08 -0.12
CA ASP A 131 11.73 -17.96 0.55
C ASP A 131 11.22 -17.36 1.86
N TRP A 132 12.12 -16.79 2.68
CA TRP A 132 11.75 -16.14 3.94
C TRP A 132 10.71 -15.02 3.77
N PHE A 133 10.73 -14.32 2.64
CA PHE A 133 9.76 -13.26 2.35
C PHE A 133 8.40 -13.86 2.01
N ARG A 134 8.40 -14.89 1.15
CA ARG A 134 7.18 -15.58 0.71
C ARG A 134 6.50 -16.30 1.87
N ASP A 135 7.28 -17.02 2.68
CA ASP A 135 6.78 -17.79 3.82
C ASP A 135 6.14 -16.85 4.86
N ARG A 136 6.79 -15.73 5.16
CA ARG A 136 6.26 -14.73 6.09
C ARG A 136 4.92 -14.14 5.64
N PHE A 137 4.76 -13.85 4.35
CA PHE A 137 3.49 -13.36 3.79
C PHE A 137 2.38 -14.42 3.82
N GLN A 138 2.73 -15.69 3.54
CA GLN A 138 1.78 -16.80 3.63
C GLN A 138 1.25 -16.97 5.05
N ASP A 139 2.11 -16.84 6.06
CA ASP A 139 1.72 -16.95 7.47
C ASP A 139 0.76 -15.83 7.89
N GLN A 140 1.03 -14.59 7.47
CA GLN A 140 0.16 -13.45 7.79
C GLN A 140 -1.24 -13.59 7.19
N LEU A 141 -1.36 -14.04 5.93
CA LEU A 141 -2.65 -14.22 5.26
C LEU A 141 -3.45 -15.42 5.79
N ARG A 142 -2.81 -16.36 6.49
CA ARG A 142 -3.49 -17.50 7.13
C ARG A 142 -3.97 -17.21 8.55
N THR A 143 -3.43 -16.16 9.18
CA THR A 143 -3.64 -15.85 10.60
C THR A 143 -4.62 -14.68 10.83
N GLY A 144 -5.18 -14.11 9.76
CA GLY A 144 -6.26 -13.12 9.81
C GLY A 144 -7.42 -13.54 8.93
#